data_AF-A0A929K4Q5-F1
#
_entry.id   AF-A0A929K4Q5-F1
#
_cell.length_a   1.000
_cell.length_b   1.000
_cell.length_c   1.000
_cell.angle_alpha   90.00
_cell.angle_beta   90.00
_cell.angle_gamma   90.00
#
_symmetry.space_group_name_H-M   'P 1'
#
loop_
_entity.id
_entity.type
_entity.pdbx_description
1 polymer ?
#
loop_
_entity_poly.entity_id
_entity_poly.type
_entity_poly.pdbx_seq_one_letter_code
_entity_poly.pdbx_strand_id
1 'polypeptide(L)' 'VYPQYITDEKGKKKSVILSISKFQELIEDIEDLATVAERREEPTISHKKFLAELKTDGLI' A
#
# COMPACT_ATOMS: atom_id res chain seq x y z
N VAL A 1 15.47 -5.91 11.26
CA VAL A 1 16.73 -5.26 10.82
C VAL A 1 16.43 -3.78 10.60
N TYR A 2 17.24 -2.88 11.15
CA TYR A 2 17.07 -1.44 10.99
C TYR A 2 17.71 -0.94 9.67
N PRO A 3 17.16 0.11 9.04
CA PRO A 3 17.72 0.68 7.81
C PRO A 3 19.14 1.19 8.03
N GLN A 4 20.05 0.86 7.11
CA GLN A 4 21.41 1.40 7.08
C GLN A 4 21.46 2.59 6.13
N TYR A 5 22.10 3.69 6.54
CA TYR A 5 22.14 4.91 5.74
C TYR A 5 23.54 5.14 5.17
N ILE A 6 23.61 5.55 3.90
CA ILE A 6 24.82 6.07 3.28
C ILE A 6 24.74 7.59 3.36
N THR A 7 25.74 8.21 3.99
CA THR A 7 25.79 9.66 4.24
C THR A 7 26.91 10.33 3.44
N ASP A 8 26.79 11.63 3.20
CA ASP A 8 27.90 12.45 2.72
C ASP A 8 28.88 12.83 3.84
N GLU A 9 29.93 13.57 3.48
CA GLU A 9 30.99 14.04 4.38
C GLU A 9 30.47 14.92 5.52
N LYS A 10 29.28 15.53 5.38
CA LYS A 10 28.64 16.35 6.41
C LYS A 10 27.66 15.53 7.26
N GLY A 11 27.59 14.20 7.05
CA GLY A 11 26.67 13.30 7.74
C GLY A 11 25.23 13.35 7.21
N LYS A 12 24.97 14.02 6.08
CA LYS A 12 23.62 14.07 5.50
C LYS A 12 23.32 12.75 4.79
N LYS A 13 22.20 12.12 5.13
CA LYS A 13 21.71 10.88 4.51
C LYS A 13 21.41 11.12 3.03
N LYS A 14 22.03 10.32 2.15
CA LYS A 14 21.84 10.36 0.68
C LYS A 14 21.06 9.17 0.15
N SER A 15 21.27 7.99 0.74
CA SER A 15 20.55 6.77 0.37
C SER A 15 20.43 5.83 1.57
N VAL A 16 19.62 4.79 1.42
CA VAL A 16 19.35 3.79 2.44
C VAL A 16 19.48 2.38 1.83
N ILE A 17 20.06 1.47 2.60
CA ILE A 17 20.08 0.04 2.30
C ILE A 17 19.01 -0.62 3.16
N LEU A 18 18.08 -1.31 2.49
CA LEU A 18 17.01 -2.08 3.10
C LEU A 18 17.20 -3.56 2.79
N SER A 19 16.71 -4.44 3.67
CA SER A 19 16.50 -5.83 3.28
C SER A 19 15.45 -5.86 2.16
N ILE A 20 15.55 -6.86 1.27
CA ILE A 20 14.59 -7.03 0.18
C ILE A 20 13.16 -7.09 0.71
N SER A 21 12.93 -7.80 1.83
CA SER A 21 11.62 -7.86 2.49
C SER A 21 11.07 -6.49 2.88
N LYS A 22 11.91 -5.60 3.43
CA LYS A 22 11.48 -4.24 3.82
C LYS A 22 11.28 -3.32 2.64
N PHE A 23 12.04 -3.53 1.55
CA PHE A 23 11.77 -2.81 0.31
C PHE A 23 10.43 -3.24 -0.29
N GLN A 24 10.14 -4.55 -0.34
CA GLN A 24 8.86 -5.07 -0.85
C GLN A 24 7.66 -4.57 -0.04
N GLU A 25 7.75 -4.62 1.29
CA GLU A 25 6.72 -4.06 2.20
C GLU A 25 6.47 -2.57 1.91
N LEU A 26 7.52 -1.78 1.67
CA LEU A 26 7.36 -0.36 1.33
C LEU A 26 6.68 -0.15 -0.03
N ILE A 27 6.95 -1.02 -1.02
CA ILE A 27 6.28 -0.95 -2.32
C ILE A 27 4.80 -1.32 -2.18
N GLU A 28 4.49 -2.38 -1.42
CA GLU A 28 3.12 -2.79 -1.09
C GLU A 28 2.33 -1.66 -0.42
N ASP A 29 2.92 -1.00 0.59
CA ASP A 29 2.31 0.15 1.26
C ASP A 29 1.97 1.30 0.28
N ILE A 30 2.83 1.54 -0.71
CA ILE A 30 2.60 2.59 -1.73
C ILE A 30 1.46 2.17 -2.66
N GLU A 31 1.40 0.92 -3.07
CA GLU A 31 0.33 0.38 -3.92
C GLU A 31 -1.03 0.42 -3.21
N ASP A 32 -1.07 0.11 -1.90
CA ASP A 32 -2.25 0.24 -1.06
C ASP A 32 -2.73 1.70 -0.98
N LEU A 33 -1.81 2.63 -0.73
CA LEU A 33 -2.12 4.07 -0.68
C LEU A 33 -2.60 4.60 -2.04
N ALA A 34 -2.02 4.13 -3.14
CA ALA A 34 -2.46 4.46 -4.49
C ALA A 34 -3.89 3.96 -4.71
N THR A 35 -4.19 2.72 -4.34
CA THR A 35 -5.53 2.13 -4.43
C THR A 35 -6.56 2.95 -3.64
N VAL A 36 -6.20 3.39 -2.42
CA VAL A 36 -7.07 4.28 -1.62
C VAL A 36 -7.31 5.62 -2.32
N ALA A 37 -6.27 6.22 -2.90
CA ALA A 37 -6.36 7.52 -3.58
C ALA A 37 -7.21 7.45 -4.86
N GLU A 38 -7.01 6.41 -5.68
CA GLU A 38 -7.77 6.17 -6.92
C GLU A 38 -9.26 5.98 -6.63
N ARG A 39 -9.57 5.25 -5.56
CA ARG A 39 -10.95 4.92 -5.18
C ARG A 39 -11.62 5.98 -4.30
N ARG A 40 -10.93 7.07 -3.96
CA ARG A 40 -11.38 8.05 -2.96
C ARG A 40 -12.73 8.69 -3.31
N GLU A 41 -12.95 8.97 -4.58
CA GLU A 41 -14.16 9.64 -5.09
C GLU A 41 -15.16 8.64 -5.71
N GLU A 42 -14.89 7.33 -5.61
CA GLU A 42 -15.84 6.32 -6.08
C GLU A 42 -17.11 6.33 -5.24
N PRO A 43 -18.30 6.22 -5.86
CA PRO A 43 -19.54 6.11 -5.12
C PRO A 43 -19.55 4.82 -4.29
N THR A 44 -19.95 4.93 -3.02
CA THR A 44 -20.07 3.77 -2.14
C THR A 44 -21.45 3.12 -2.27
N ILE A 45 -21.52 1.83 -1.94
CA ILE A 45 -22.77 1.09 -1.79
C ILE A 45 -22.94 0.60 -0.36
N SER A 46 -24.19 0.36 0.06
CA SER A 46 -24.42 -0.25 1.37
C SER A 46 -23.93 -1.71 1.39
N HIS A 47 -23.42 -2.15 2.54
CA HIS A 47 -23.00 -3.54 2.74
C HIS A 47 -24.10 -4.56 2.39
N LYS A 48 -25.37 -4.24 2.67
CA LYS A 48 -26.51 -5.09 2.28
C LYS A 48 -26.62 -5.25 0.76
N LYS A 49 -26.43 -4.17 0.00
CA LYS A 49 -26.46 -4.21 -1.46
C LYS A 49 -25.30 -5.04 -2.00
N PHE A 50 -24.09 -4.81 -1.48
CA PHE A 50 -22.90 -5.59 -1.84
C PHE A 50 -23.10 -7.10 -1.65
N LEU A 51 -23.62 -7.53 -0.50
CA LEU A 51 -23.89 -8.96 -0.25
C LEU A 51 -24.98 -9.54 -1.17
N ALA A 52 -25.96 -8.74 -1.58
CA ALA A 52 -26.99 -9.18 -2.52
C ALA A 52 -26.42 -9.39 -3.92
N GLU A 53 -25.51 -8.50 -4.36
CA GLU A 53 -24.77 -8.62 -5.61
C GLU A 53 -23.90 -9.89 -5.61
N LEU A 54 -23.08 -10.12 -4.57
CA LEU A 54 -22.24 -11.32 -4.47
C LEU A 54 -23.01 -12.64 -4.51
N LYS A 55 -24.19 -12.71 -3.86
CA LYS A 55 -25.07 -13.89 -3.92
C LYS A 55 -25.67 -14.10 -5.31
N THR A 56 -26.00 -13.00 -6.00
CA THR A 56 -26.51 -13.04 -7.37
C THR A 56 -25.45 -13.56 -8.32
N ASP A 57 -24.19 -13.18 -8.10
CA ASP A 57 -23.03 -13.62 -8.87
C ASP A 57 -22.55 -15.04 -8.50
N GLY A 58 -23.11 -15.66 -7.45
CA GLY A 58 -22.76 -17.00 -6.99
C GLY A 58 -21.36 -17.09 -6.35
N LEU A 59 -20.81 -15.96 -5.89
CA LEU A 59 -19.52 -15.90 -5.20
C LEU A 59 -19.63 -16.28 -3.71
N ILE A 60 -20.85 -16.23 -3.16
CA ILE A 60 -21.22 -16.64 -1.78
C ILE A 60 -22.64 -17.21 -1.72
#